data_AF-A0A7V9SEW6-F1
#
_entry.id   AF-A0A7V9SEW6-F1
#
_cell.length_a   1.000
_cell.length_b   1.000
_cell.length_c   1.000
_cell.angle_alpha   90.00
_cell.angle_beta   90.00
_cell.angle_gamma   90.00
#
_symmetry.space_group_name_H-M   'P 1'
#
loop_
_entity.id
_entity.type
_entity.pdbx_description
1 polymer ?
#
loop_
_entity_poly.entity_id
_entity_poly.type
_entity_poly.pdbx_seq_one_letter_code
_entity_poly.pdbx_strand_id
1 'polypeptide(L)'
;MQSLDPVEKLDWQEDAACNEFDNVLFFGPDQGESELEKQAREARAKAVCQRCPVLEPCLEFAMETNQKYGIWGGLTDKERASLKRRRARARRAS
;
A
#
# COMPACT_ATOMS: atom_id res chain seq x y z
N MET A 1 -18.25 32.14 16.71
CA MET A 1 -17.74 31.41 15.54
C MET A 1 -16.39 30.85 15.94
N GLN A 2 -16.40 29.69 16.60
CA GLN A 2 -15.18 29.10 17.17
C GLN A 2 -14.39 28.46 16.02
N SER A 3 -13.12 28.87 15.90
CA SER A 3 -12.12 28.20 15.07
C SER A 3 -12.18 26.71 15.35
N LEU A 4 -12.35 25.92 14.29
CA LEU A 4 -12.05 24.51 14.36
C LEU A 4 -10.53 24.43 14.35
N ASP A 5 -9.94 23.97 15.45
CA ASP A 5 -8.53 23.61 15.49
C ASP A 5 -8.23 22.67 14.31
N PRO A 6 -7.21 22.94 13.48
CA PRO A 6 -6.80 22.01 12.44
C PRO A 6 -6.11 20.85 13.14
N VAL A 7 -6.89 19.85 13.55
CA VAL A 7 -6.33 18.55 13.93
C VAL A 7 -5.59 18.05 12.70
N GLU A 8 -4.26 18.16 12.79
CA GLU A 8 -3.21 17.60 11.96
C GLU A 8 -3.72 16.60 10.92
N LYS A 9 -3.93 17.08 9.70
CA LYS A 9 -3.90 16.18 8.56
C LYS A 9 -2.46 15.70 8.43
N LEU A 10 -2.12 14.59 9.09
CA LEU A 10 -1.00 13.77 8.64
C LEU A 10 -1.39 13.20 7.28
N ASP A 11 -1.29 14.02 6.24
CA ASP A 11 -1.46 13.60 4.86
C ASP A 11 -0.13 12.97 4.42
N TRP A 12 0.24 11.88 5.07
CA TRP A 12 1.40 11.07 4.71
C TRP A 12 1.33 10.64 3.23
N GLN A 13 0.15 10.73 2.59
CA GLN A 13 -0.01 10.47 1.18
C GLN A 13 0.69 11.53 0.32
N GLU A 14 0.82 12.78 0.77
CA GLU A 14 1.57 13.84 0.07
C GLU A 14 3.06 13.50 -0.04
N ASP A 15 3.64 12.91 1.02
CA ASP A 15 5.05 12.48 1.08
C ASP A 15 5.30 11.12 0.39
N ALA A 16 4.29 10.53 -0.23
CA ALA A 16 4.41 9.21 -0.83
C ALA A 16 5.22 9.25 -2.13
N ALA A 17 6.35 8.54 -2.16
CA ALA A 17 7.22 8.42 -3.34
C ALA A 17 6.48 7.88 -4.59
N CYS A 18 5.34 7.19 -4.42
CA CYS A 18 4.52 6.74 -5.54
C CYS A 18 3.88 7.88 -6.34
N ASN A 19 3.77 9.08 -5.78
CA ASN A 19 3.18 10.24 -6.46
C ASN A 19 3.99 10.71 -7.69
N GLU A 20 5.27 10.34 -7.76
CA GLU A 20 6.15 10.64 -8.89
C GLU A 20 5.99 9.65 -10.06
N PHE A 21 5.11 8.65 -9.93
CA PHE A 21 4.93 7.56 -10.88
C PHE A 21 3.47 7.46 -11.35
N ASP A 22 3.27 6.81 -12.50
CA ASP A 22 1.93 6.50 -13.00
C ASP A 22 1.22 5.50 -12.08
N ASN A 23 -0.04 5.77 -11.74
CA ASN A 23 -0.90 4.89 -10.94
C ASN A 23 -0.99 3.47 -11.53
N VAL A 24 -0.94 3.32 -12.86
CA VAL A 24 -0.95 2.03 -13.53
C VAL A 24 0.17 1.14 -13.01
N LEU A 25 1.32 1.68 -12.59
CA LEU A 25 2.40 0.90 -11.99
C LEU A 25 1.93 0.13 -10.75
N PHE A 26 1.14 0.77 -9.88
CA PHE A 26 0.71 0.19 -8.60
C PHE A 26 -0.58 -0.60 -8.71
N PHE A 27 -1.51 -0.18 -9.57
CA PHE A 27 -2.86 -0.77 -9.67
C PHE A 27 -3.04 -1.71 -10.87
N GLY A 28 -2.19 -1.58 -11.89
CA GLY A 28 -2.31 -2.30 -13.15
C GLY A 28 -3.22 -1.59 -14.16
N PRO A 29 -3.16 -2.00 -15.43
CA PRO A 29 -4.05 -1.49 -16.46
C PRO A 29 -5.45 -2.11 -16.33
N ASP A 30 -6.45 -1.46 -16.91
CA ASP A 30 -7.83 -1.95 -16.88
C ASP A 30 -8.01 -3.28 -17.63
N GLN A 31 -7.23 -3.52 -18.68
CA GLN A 31 -7.28 -4.72 -19.53
C GLN A 31 -5.93 -5.05 -20.15
N GLY A 32 -5.77 -6.29 -20.61
CA GLY A 32 -4.71 -6.68 -21.56
C GLY A 32 -3.34 -6.98 -20.95
N GLU A 33 -3.24 -7.15 -19.64
CA GLU A 33 -1.98 -7.52 -18.97
C GLU A 33 -1.84 -9.04 -18.81
N SER A 34 -0.73 -9.60 -19.30
CA SER A 34 -0.36 -10.99 -19.04
C SER A 34 0.21 -11.18 -17.63
N GLU A 35 0.20 -12.42 -17.12
CA GLU A 35 0.76 -12.70 -15.78
C GLU A 35 2.25 -12.36 -15.66
N LEU A 36 3.03 -12.50 -16.74
CA LEU A 36 4.45 -12.12 -16.72
C LEU A 36 4.63 -10.60 -16.61
N GLU A 37 3.86 -9.83 -17.37
CA GLU A 37 3.88 -8.36 -17.33
C GLU A 37 3.44 -7.85 -15.96
N LYS A 38 2.37 -8.43 -15.41
CA LYS A 38 1.90 -8.15 -14.06
C LYS A 38 2.99 -8.40 -13.03
N GLN A 39 3.67 -9.53 -13.09
CA GLN A 39 4.71 -9.88 -12.13
C GLN A 39 5.90 -8.90 -12.21
N ALA A 40 6.29 -8.50 -13.42
CA ALA A 40 7.33 -7.49 -13.64
C ALA A 40 6.90 -6.09 -13.15
N ARG A 41 5.63 -5.72 -13.36
CA ARG A 41 5.06 -4.46 -12.87
C ARG A 41 5.01 -4.43 -11.34
N GLU A 42 4.47 -5.47 -10.71
CA GLU A 42 4.41 -5.60 -9.25
C GLU A 42 5.81 -5.54 -8.63
N ALA A 43 6.82 -6.18 -9.24
CA ALA A 43 8.20 -6.11 -8.79
C ALA A 43 8.76 -4.66 -8.83
N ARG A 44 8.47 -3.92 -9.91
CA ARG A 44 8.85 -2.50 -10.04
C ARG A 44 8.14 -1.62 -9.00
N ALA A 45 6.82 -1.80 -8.82
CA ALA A 45 6.05 -1.07 -7.82
C ALA A 45 6.58 -1.32 -6.39
N LYS A 46 6.92 -2.57 -6.06
CA LYS A 46 7.53 -2.94 -4.78
C LYS A 46 8.88 -2.26 -4.56
N ALA A 47 9.71 -2.15 -5.59
CA ALA A 47 11.00 -1.46 -5.49
C ALA A 47 10.84 0.03 -5.18
N VAL A 48 9.79 0.68 -5.72
CA VAL A 48 9.44 2.06 -5.35
C VAL A 48 9.01 2.13 -3.89
N CYS A 49 8.08 1.26 -3.46
CA CYS A 49 7.60 1.26 -2.07
C CYS A 49 8.74 1.08 -1.06
N GLN A 50 9.74 0.24 -1.33
CA GLN A 50 10.88 -0.01 -0.42
C GLN A 50 11.70 1.24 -0.08
N ARG A 51 11.61 2.29 -0.91
CA ARG A 51 12.31 3.58 -0.69
C ARG A 51 11.36 4.68 -0.23
N CYS A 52 10.07 4.37 -0.07
CA CYS A 52 9.04 5.34 0.27
C CYS A 52 9.11 5.69 1.77
N PRO A 53 9.18 6.98 2.15
CA PRO A 53 9.28 7.38 3.55
C PRO A 53 8.04 7.03 4.38
N VAL A 54 6.90 6.81 3.71
CA VAL A 54 5.59 6.55 4.31
C VAL A 54 5.13 5.10 4.12
N LEU A 55 6.07 4.16 3.97
CA LEU A 55 5.78 2.75 3.76
C LEU A 55 4.90 2.15 4.89
N GLU A 56 5.22 2.45 6.14
CA GLU A 56 4.49 1.94 7.30
C GLU A 56 3.05 2.48 7.40
N PRO A 57 2.79 3.81 7.42
CA PRO A 57 1.43 4.33 7.46
C PRO A 57 0.61 3.91 6.23
N CYS A 58 1.23 3.79 5.05
CA CYS A 58 0.57 3.25 3.86
C CYS A 58 0.12 1.80 4.04
N LEU A 59 0.97 0.95 4.63
CA LEU A 59 0.62 -0.44 4.91
C LEU A 59 -0.51 -0.55 5.92
N GLU A 60 -0.44 0.23 7.01
CA GLU A 60 -1.45 0.24 8.07
C GLU A 60 -2.81 0.66 7.52
N PHE A 61 -2.86 1.79 6.81
CA PHE A 61 -4.06 2.25 6.13
C PHE A 61 -4.68 1.17 5.24
N ALA A 62 -3.86 0.49 4.42
CA ALA A 62 -4.34 -0.56 3.53
C ALA A 62 -4.87 -1.79 4.26
N MET A 63 -4.29 -2.13 5.42
CA MET A 63 -4.75 -3.22 6.27
C MET A 63 -6.05 -2.90 7.01
N GLU A 64 -6.22 -1.66 7.46
CA GLU A 64 -7.40 -1.19 8.18
C GLU A 64 -8.62 -1.03 7.26
N THR A 65 -8.41 -0.40 6.10
CA THR A 65 -9.47 -0.16 5.11
C THR A 65 -9.72 -1.34 4.17
N ASN A 66 -8.94 -2.42 4.32
CA ASN A 66 -9.05 -3.64 3.53
C ASN A 66 -8.99 -3.37 2.02
N GLN A 67 -7.98 -2.60 1.60
CA GLN A 67 -7.74 -2.30 0.18
C GLN A 67 -7.52 -3.60 -0.58
N LYS A 68 -8.31 -3.83 -1.63
CA LYS A 68 -8.35 -5.11 -2.37
C LYS A 68 -7.45 -5.13 -3.61
N TYR A 69 -7.12 -3.96 -4.15
CA TYR A 69 -6.43 -3.82 -5.43
C TYR A 69 -5.11 -3.10 -5.26
N GLY A 70 -4.16 -3.44 -6.13
CA GLY A 70 -2.85 -2.80 -6.22
C GLY A 70 -1.87 -3.10 -5.09
N ILE A 71 -0.70 -2.48 -5.22
CA ILE A 71 0.40 -2.52 -4.25
C ILE A 71 0.23 -1.39 -3.23
N TRP A 72 0.19 -1.77 -1.95
CA TRP A 72 0.14 -0.83 -0.82
C TRP A 72 1.17 -1.23 0.22
N GLY A 73 1.95 -0.27 0.72
CA GLY A 73 3.00 -0.54 1.69
C GLY A 73 4.01 -1.61 1.21
N GLY A 74 4.25 -1.68 -0.11
CA GLY A 74 5.12 -2.69 -0.71
C GLY A 74 4.55 -4.10 -0.81
N LEU A 75 3.25 -4.30 -0.56
CA LEU A 75 2.61 -5.61 -0.59
C LEU A 75 1.41 -5.64 -1.54
N THR A 76 1.17 -6.79 -2.16
CA THR A 76 -0.09 -7.15 -2.83
C THR A 76 -1.18 -7.48 -1.80
N ASP A 77 -2.44 -7.54 -2.22
CA ASP A 77 -3.56 -8.00 -1.38
C ASP A 77 -3.30 -9.40 -0.78
N LYS A 78 -2.81 -10.35 -1.60
CA LYS A 78 -2.48 -11.71 -1.16
C LYS A 78 -1.40 -11.71 -0.08
N GLU A 79 -0.39 -10.87 -0.22
CA GLU A 79 0.69 -10.72 0.76
C GLU A 79 0.21 -10.04 2.05
N ARG A 80 -0.62 -9.00 1.95
CA ARG A 80 -1.27 -8.37 3.12
C ARG A 80 -2.14 -9.37 3.87
N ALA A 81 -2.93 -10.18 3.17
CA ALA A 81 -3.73 -11.25 3.78
C ALA A 81 -2.83 -12.28 4.49
N SER A 82 -1.69 -12.64 3.90
CA SER A 82 -0.71 -13.53 4.53
C SER A 82 -0.09 -12.91 5.79
N LEU A 83 0.29 -11.63 5.75
CA LEU A 83 0.79 -10.89 6.90
C LEU A 83 -0.25 -10.83 8.03
N LYS A 84 -1.52 -10.52 7.72
CA LYS A 84 -2.62 -10.51 8.69
C LYS A 84 -2.79 -11.85 9.39
N ARG A 85 -2.75 -12.96 8.64
CA ARG A 85 -2.80 -14.33 9.20
C ARG A 85 -1.60 -14.62 10.11
N ARG A 86 -0.39 -14.23 9.71
CA ARG A 86 0.82 -14.40 10.54
C ARG A 86 0.73 -13.62 11.85
N ARG A 87 0.33 -12.34 11.81
CA ARG A 87 0.11 -11.49 13.00
C ARG A 87 -0.93 -12.11 13.94
N ALA A 88 -2.04 -12.63 13.40
CA ALA A 88 -3.07 -13.29 14.21
C ALA A 88 -2.58 -14.59 14.88
N ARG A 89 -1.75 -15.38 14.19
CA ARG A 89 -1.15 -16.59 14.79
C ARG A 89 -0.17 -16.25 15.91
N ALA A 90 0.69 -15.25 15.73
CA ALA A 90 1.63 -14.80 16.75
C ALA A 90 0.89 -14.34 18.03
N ARG A 91 -0.19 -13.55 17.88
CA ARG A 91 -1.04 -13.11 19.00
C ARG A 91 -1.73 -14.22 19.78
N ARG A 92 -1.94 -15.39 19.16
CA ARG A 92 -2.55 -16.56 19.83
C ARG A 92 -1.51 -17.43 20.55
N ALA A 93 -0.24 -17.27 20.22
CA ALA A 93 0.87 -18.05 20.77
C ALA A 93 1.59 -17.31 21.90
N SER A 94 1.27 -16.03 22.13
CA SER A 94 1.69 -15.22 23.27
C SER A 94 0.65 -15.29 24.37
#